data_AF-A0A0V1CDZ8-F1
#
_entry.id   AF-A0A0V1CDZ8-F1
#
_cell.length_a   1.000
_cell.length_b   1.000
_cell.length_c   1.000
_cell.angle_alpha   90.00
_cell.angle_beta   90.00
_cell.angle_gamma   90.00
#
_symmetry.space_group_name_H-M   'P 1'
#
loop_
_entity.id
_entity.type
_entity.pdbx_description
1 polymer ?
#
loop_
_entity_poly.entity_id
_entity_poly.type
_entity_poly.pdbx_seq_one_letter_code
_entity_poly.pdbx_strand_id
1 'polypeptide(L)' 'MTARWPLVIFYNIIDVSAYNAYVLWTEKHPAWNVGRLHKRRLFVEELGKALVQPEMMRRKTLPRTAAA' A
#
# COMPACT_ATOMS: atom_id res chain seq x y z
N MET A 1 -17.00 -11.55 1.83
CA MET A 1 -16.42 -11.28 3.17
C MET A 1 -15.83 -12.58 3.69
N THR A 2 -14.64 -12.54 4.31
CA THR A 2 -13.99 -13.74 4.88
C THR A 2 -14.69 -14.11 6.19
N ALA A 3 -14.89 -15.40 6.45
CA ALA A 3 -15.47 -15.90 7.72
C ALA A 3 -14.48 -15.88 8.90
N ARG A 4 -13.21 -15.51 8.66
CA ARG A 4 -12.16 -15.47 9.68
C ARG A 4 -12.14 -14.09 10.33
N TRP A 5 -12.72 -13.96 11.52
CA TRP A 5 -12.82 -12.70 12.25
C TRP A 5 -11.48 -11.95 12.45
N PRO A 6 -10.31 -12.60 12.66
CA PRO A 6 -9.07 -11.85 12.85
C PRO A 6 -8.66 -11.12 11.57
N LEU A 7 -8.96 -11.70 10.42
CA LEU A 7 -8.64 -11.13 9.11
C LEU A 7 -9.50 -9.90 8.82
N VAL A 8 -10.75 -9.87 9.30
CA VAL A 8 -11.62 -8.68 9.24
C VAL A 8 -11.03 -7.52 10.04
N ILE A 9 -10.54 -7.79 11.25
CA ILE A 9 -9.87 -6.77 12.07
C ILE A 9 -8.60 -6.28 11.38
N PHE A 10 -7.81 -7.19 10.82
CA PHE A 10 -6.60 -6.81 10.09
C PHE A 10 -6.89 -5.88 8.91
N TYR A 11 -7.92 -6.15 8.11
CA TYR A 11 -8.35 -5.25 7.03
C TYR A 11 -8.76 -3.87 7.56
N ASN A 12 -9.51 -3.82 8.66
CA ASN A 12 -9.87 -2.55 9.28
C ASN A 12 -8.63 -1.77 9.76
N ILE A 13 -7.63 -2.46 10.32
CA ILE A 13 -6.37 -1.83 10.73
C ILE A 13 -5.66 -1.20 9.53
N ILE A 14 -5.60 -1.90 8.39
CA ILE A 14 -5.01 -1.38 7.15
C ILE A 14 -5.77 -0.15 6.68
N ASP A 15 -7.10 -0.21 6.63
CA ASP A 15 -7.93 0.87 6.12
C ASP A 15 -7.79 2.16 6.95
N VAL A 16 -7.85 2.03 8.28
CA VAL A 16 -7.69 3.16 9.22
C VAL A 16 -6.27 3.72 9.14
N SER A 17 -5.25 2.85 9.11
CA SER A 17 -3.85 3.29 9.03
C SER A 17 -3.54 4.01 7.72
N ALA A 18 -4.02 3.48 6.58
CA ALA A 18 -3.81 4.09 5.27
C ALA A 18 -4.51 5.44 5.15
N TYR A 19 -5.72 5.58 5.71
CA TYR A 19 -6.42 6.86 5.74
C TYR A 19 -5.71 7.89 6.63
N ASN A 20 -5.28 7.51 7.83
CA ASN A 20 -4.54 8.40 8.71
C ASN A 20 -3.21 8.86 8.09
N ALA A 21 -2.49 7.95 7.43
CA ALA A 21 -1.28 8.29 6.68
C ALA A 21 -1.57 9.26 5.52
N TYR A 22 -2.69 9.07 4.81
CA TYR A 22 -3.14 9.99 3.75
C TYR A 22 -3.36 11.40 4.29
N VAL A 23 -4.09 11.54 5.40
CA VAL A 23 -4.36 12.85 6.03
C VAL A 23 -3.04 13.54 6.39
N LEU A 24 -2.15 12.85 7.13
CA LEU A 24 -0.85 13.39 7.50
C LEU A 24 0.00 13.78 6.28
N TRP A 25 -0.04 12.98 5.21
CA TRP A 25 0.68 13.27 3.98
C TRP A 25 0.17 14.54 3.29
N THR A 26 -1.15 14.70 3.17
CA THR A 26 -1.75 15.87 2.52
C THR A 26 -1.57 17.15 3.32
N GLU A 27 -1.55 17.07 4.66
CA GLU A 27 -1.21 18.20 5.52
C GLU A 27 0.25 18.63 5.33
N LYS A 28 1.17 17.66 5.27
CA LYS A 28 2.60 17.95 5.10
C LYS A 28 2.96 18.40 3.67
N HIS A 29 2.21 17.96 2.66
CA HIS A 29 2.48 18.22 1.25
C HIS A 29 1.23 18.80 0.54
N PRO A 30 0.86 20.06 0.83
CA PRO A 30 -0.37 20.66 0.28
C PRO A 30 -0.35 20.81 -1.25
N ALA A 31 0.85 20.90 -1.84
CA ALA A 31 1.04 20.98 -3.29
C ALA A 31 0.93 19.61 -4.01
N TRP A 32 0.89 18.50 -3.28
CA TRP A 32 0.82 17.17 -3.88
C TRP A 32 -0.55 16.92 -4.53
N ASN A 33 -0.54 16.60 -5.83
CA ASN A 33 -1.74 16.34 -6.63
C ASN A 33 -2.82 17.44 -6.57
N VAL A 34 -2.40 18.72 -6.55
CA VAL A 34 -3.31 19.88 -6.65
C VAL A 34 -4.17 19.78 -7.91
N GLY A 35 -5.45 20.12 -7.81
CA GLY A 35 -6.42 20.04 -8.92
C GLY A 35 -6.97 18.64 -9.20
N ARG A 36 -6.45 17.58 -8.56
CA ARG A 36 -7.02 16.23 -8.67
C ARG A 36 -8.14 16.03 -7.64
N LEU A 37 -9.26 15.49 -8.08
CA LEU A 37 -10.42 15.18 -7.22
C LEU A 37 -10.28 13.82 -6.49
N HIS A 38 -9.47 12.90 -7.02
CA HIS A 38 -9.34 11.52 -6.52
C HIS A 38 -8.02 11.27 -5.76
N LYS A 39 -7.57 12.25 -4.97
CA LYS A 39 -6.27 12.21 -4.28
C LYS A 39 -6.09 11.00 -3.34
N ARG A 40 -7.14 10.60 -2.62
CA ARG A 40 -7.10 9.41 -1.76
C ARG A 40 -6.78 8.14 -2.55
N ARG A 41 -7.34 7.98 -3.75
CA ARG A 41 -7.06 6.84 -4.62
C ARG A 41 -5.61 6.85 -5.11
N LEU A 42 -5.11 8.01 -5.53
CA LEU A 42 -3.72 8.18 -5.95
C LEU A 42 -2.76 7.83 -4.80
N PHE A 43 -3.09 8.27 -3.58
CA PHE A 43 -2.27 7.98 -2.41
C PHE A 43 -2.17 6.49 -2.15
N VAL A 44 -3.30 5.77 -2.15
CA VAL A 44 -3.31 4.32 -1.92
C VAL A 44 -2.56 3.57 -3.03
N GLU A 45 -2.64 4.04 -4.27
CA GLU A 45 -1.90 3.46 -5.40
C GLU A 45 -0.38 3.66 -5.26
N GLU A 46 0.07 4.88 -4.95
CA GLU A 46 1.48 5.19 -4.70
C GLU A 46 2.01 4.43 -3.48
N LEU A 47 1.23 4.38 -2.39
CA LEU A 47 1.55 3.61 -1.18
C LEU A 47 1.72 2.13 -1.51
N GLY A 48 0.78 1.53 -2.23
CA GLY A 48 0.84 0.12 -2.60
C GLY A 48 2.08 -0.21 -3.45
N LYS A 49 2.40 0.64 -4.43
CA LYS A 49 3.63 0.52 -5.24
C LYS A 49 4.88 0.59 -4.36
N ALA A 50 4.95 1.58 -3.45
CA ALA A 50 6.08 1.77 -2.57
C ALA A 50 6.32 0.57 -1.63
N LEU A 51 5.24 -0.02 -1.08
CA LEU A 51 5.32 -1.19 -0.20
C LEU A 51 5.77 -2.46 -0.93
N VAL A 52 5.32 -2.64 -2.17
CA VAL A 52 5.56 -3.88 -2.93
C VAL A 52 6.88 -3.84 -3.72
N GLN A 53 7.37 -2.66 -4.08
CA GLN A 53 8.59 -2.51 -4.89
C GLN A 53 9.83 -3.23 -4.31
N PRO A 54 10.16 -3.14 -3.00
CA PRO A 54 11.29 -3.88 -2.44
C PRO A 54 11.14 -5.39 -2.58
N GLU A 55 9.93 -5.92 -2.33
CA GLU A 55 9.63 -7.34 -2.44
C GLU A 55 9.66 -7.84 -3.89
N MET A 56 9.20 -7.02 -4.84
CA MET A 56 9.36 -7.30 -6.26
C MET A 56 10.84 -7.38 -6.68
N MET A 57 11.68 -6.49 -6.15
CA MET A 57 13.12 -6.51 -6.43
C MET A 57 13.79 -7.75 -5.81
N ARG A 58 13.42 -8.14 -4.59
CA ARG A 58 13.88 -9.38 -3.96
C ARG A 58 13.46 -10.62 -4.75
N ARG A 59 12.27 -10.61 -5.36
CA ARG A 59 11.77 -11.73 -6.16
C ARG A 59 12.47 -11.90 -7.52
N LYS A 60 13.16 -10.88 -8.05
CA LYS A 60 13.88 -10.99 -9.33
C LYS A 60 14.91 -12.12 -9.35
N THR A 61 15.47 -12.48 -8.20
CA THR A 61 16.25 -13.71 -8.04
C THR A 61 15.30 -14.89 -7.87
N LEU A 62 14.96 -15.56 -8.98
CA LEU A 62 14.40 -16.91 -8.92
C LEU A 62 15.38 -17.80 -8.14
N PRO A 63 14.95 -18.55 -7.11
CA PRO A 63 15.77 -19.64 -6.61
C PRO A 63 15.94 -20.61 -7.78
N ARG A 64 17.14 -20.66 -8.37
CA ARG A 64 17.47 -21.71 -9.34
C ARG A 64 17.37 -23.02 -8.57
N THR A 65 16.41 -23.86 -8.91
CA THR A 65 16.48 -25.27 -8.56
C THR A 65 17.79 -25.77 -9.16
N ALA A 66 18.73 -26.24 -8.33
CA ALA A 66 19.93 -26.89 -8.82
C ALA A 66 19.46 -28.06 -9.69
N ALA A 67 19.94 -28.12 -10.94
CA ALA A 67 19.69 -29.27 -11.81
C ALA A 67 20.23 -30.52 -11.09
N ALA A 68 19.38 -31.53 -10.96
CA ALA A 68 19.74 -32.84 -10.41
C ALA A 68 20.70 -33.59 -11.33
#